data_AF-A0A106BQT0-F1
#
_entry.id   AF-A0A106BQT0-F1
#
_cell.length_a   1.000
_cell.length_b   1.000
_cell.length_c   1.000
_cell.angle_alpha   90.00
_cell.angle_beta   90.00
_cell.angle_gamma   90.00
#
_symmetry.space_group_name_H-M   'P 1'
#
loop_
_entity.id
_entity.type
_entity.pdbx_description
1 polymer ?
#
loop_
_entity_poly.entity_id
_entity_poly.type
_entity_poly.pdbx_seq_one_letter_code
_entity_poly.pdbx_strand_id
1 'polypeptide(L)' 'MRKTPSDEYLEKAKLLSKEETERLLSRTRSKLMRRLENEKMTALEVVAIQLEIEDEDLNEWRKKMAEIRKKTKAK' A
#
# COMPACT_ATOMS: atom_id res chain seq x y z
N MET A 1 -7.54 -1.20 -9.51
CA MET A 1 -6.16 -1.56 -9.09
C MET A 1 -5.21 -0.82 -10.01
N ARG A 2 -4.44 0.14 -9.47
CA ARG A 2 -3.50 0.95 -10.24
C ARG A 2 -2.51 0.04 -10.99
N LYS A 3 -2.09 0.49 -12.17
CA LYS A 3 -1.11 -0.21 -13.01
C LYS A 3 0.30 0.36 -12.82
N THR A 4 0.39 1.60 -12.35
CA THR A 4 1.63 2.35 -12.18
C THR A 4 1.59 3.01 -10.80
N PRO A 5 2.63 2.87 -9.98
CA PRO A 5 2.78 3.64 -8.75
C PRO A 5 3.02 5.11 -9.09
N SER A 6 2.72 6.01 -8.15
CA SER A 6 3.18 7.40 -8.27
C SER A 6 4.65 7.54 -7.86
N ASP A 7 5.31 8.57 -8.38
CA ASP A 7 6.73 8.82 -8.18
C ASP A 7 7.10 8.94 -6.68
N GLU A 8 6.20 9.50 -5.88
CA GLU A 8 6.37 9.60 -4.42
C GLU A 8 6.53 8.21 -3.77
N TYR A 9 5.70 7.24 -4.15
CA TYR A 9 5.77 5.89 -3.59
C TYR A 9 6.90 5.05 -4.20
N LEU A 10 7.36 5.38 -5.41
CA LEU A 10 8.59 4.81 -5.94
C LEU A 10 9.81 5.23 -5.11
N GLU A 11 9.91 6.51 -4.75
CA GLU A 11 10.99 6.99 -3.88
C GLU A 11 10.89 6.38 -2.48
N LYS A 12 9.69 6.30 -1.89
CA LYS A 12 9.48 5.61 -0.61
C LYS A 12 9.89 4.13 -0.68
N ALA A 13 9.53 3.44 -1.76
CA ALA A 13 9.89 2.04 -1.96
C ALA A 13 11.41 1.82 -2.05
N LYS A 14 12.15 2.76 -2.65
CA LYS A 14 13.63 2.69 -2.72
C LYS A 14 14.30 2.85 -1.36
N LEU A 15 13.64 3.51 -0.40
CA LEU A 15 14.15 3.74 0.94
C LEU A 15 13.94 2.54 1.88
N LEU A 16 13.15 1.54 1.48
CA LEU A 16 12.93 0.35 2.28
C LEU A 16 14.18 -0.55 2.29
N SER A 17 14.49 -1.09 3.46
CA SER A 17 15.45 -2.17 3.56
C SER A 17 14.94 -3.44 2.85
N LYS A 18 15.86 -4.37 2.61
CA LYS A 18 15.52 -5.68 2.03
C LYS A 18 14.49 -6.43 2.89
N GLU A 19 14.65 -6.40 4.22
CA GLU A 19 13.72 -7.09 5.14
C GLU A 19 12.33 -6.45 5.11
N GLU A 20 12.24 -5.11 5.10
CA GLU A 20 10.96 -4.40 5.00
C GLU A 20 10.27 -4.68 3.67
N THR A 21 11.04 -4.74 2.60
CA THR A 21 10.56 -5.09 1.25
C THR A 21 10.00 -6.51 1.21
N GLU A 22 10.74 -7.50 1.72
CA GLU A 22 10.29 -8.90 1.79
C GLU A 22 9.04 -9.04 2.66
N ARG A 23 9.00 -8.37 3.81
CA ARG A 23 7.81 -8.33 4.67
C ARG A 23 6.61 -7.73 3.94
N LEU A 24 6.79 -6.64 3.19
CA LEU A 24 5.72 -6.04 2.42
C LEU A 24 5.22 -6.96 1.29
N LEU A 25 6.15 -7.60 0.56
CA LEU A 25 5.82 -8.56 -0.49
C LEU A 25 5.05 -9.77 0.05
N SER A 26 5.37 -10.24 1.26
CA SER A 26 4.69 -11.37 1.91
C SER A 26 3.19 -11.13 2.15
N ARG A 27 2.79 -9.87 2.38
CA ARG A 27 1.40 -9.45 2.62
C ARG A 27 0.75 -8.76 1.41
N THR A 28 1.47 -8.69 0.30
CA THR A 28 0.98 -8.03 -0.90
C THR A 28 -0.23 -8.76 -1.46
N ARG A 29 -1.21 -8.01 -1.97
CA ARG A 29 -2.46 -8.60 -2.50
C ARG A 29 -2.14 -9.58 -3.64
N SER A 30 -2.78 -10.76 -3.63
CA SER A 30 -2.50 -11.88 -4.55
C SER A 30 -2.49 -11.51 -6.04
N LYS A 31 -3.35 -10.57 -6.46
CA LYS A 31 -3.40 -10.07 -7.85
C LYS A 31 -2.17 -9.23 -8.25
N LEU A 32 -1.54 -8.54 -7.28
CA LEU A 32 -0.32 -7.77 -7.49
C LEU A 32 0.90 -8.70 -7.53
N MET A 33 0.96 -9.70 -6.64
CA MET A 33 1.97 -10.77 -6.68
C MET A 33 1.97 -11.53 -8.01
N ARG A 34 0.78 -11.88 -8.54
CA ARG A 34 0.69 -12.48 -9.89
C ARG A 34 1.25 -11.59 -11.00
N ARG A 35 1.28 -10.26 -10.85
CA ARG A 35 1.89 -9.37 -11.86
C ARG A 35 3.41 -9.35 -11.78
N LEU A 36 3.95 -9.48 -10.56
CA LEU A 36 5.38 -9.68 -10.32
C LEU A 36 5.87 -10.96 -11.00
N GLU A 37 5.17 -12.07 -10.76
CA GLU A 37 5.52 -13.39 -11.28
C GLU A 37 5.43 -13.49 -12.81
N ASN A 38 4.50 -12.77 -13.42
CA ASN A 38 4.35 -12.75 -14.89
C ASN A 38 5.32 -11.77 -15.58
N GLU A 39 6.37 -11.30 -14.90
CA GLU A 39 7.37 -10.32 -15.36
C GLU A 39 6.79 -9.01 -15.90
N LYS A 40 5.53 -8.69 -15.58
CA LYS A 40 4.85 -7.48 -16.04
C LYS A 40 5.13 -6.25 -15.18
N MET A 41 5.81 -6.44 -14.05
CA MET A 41 6.19 -5.40 -13.09
C MET A 41 7.43 -5.83 -12.32
N THR A 42 8.25 -4.86 -11.95
CA THR A 42 9.38 -5.03 -11.05
C THR A 42 8.94 -5.12 -9.58
N ALA A 43 9.77 -5.71 -8.73
CA ALA A 43 9.51 -5.76 -7.28
C ALA A 43 9.34 -4.34 -6.69
N LEU A 44 10.13 -3.36 -7.17
CA LEU A 44 10.04 -1.97 -6.73
C LEU A 44 8.67 -1.36 -7.04
N GLU A 45 8.14 -1.57 -8.24
CA GLU A 45 6.82 -1.05 -8.61
C GLU A 45 5.71 -1.72 -7.82
N VAL A 46 5.83 -3.02 -7.55
CA VAL A 46 4.87 -3.78 -6.75
C VAL A 46 4.85 -3.27 -5.32
N VAL A 47 6.01 -3.06 -4.72
CA VAL A 47 6.19 -2.48 -3.38
C VAL A 47 5.59 -1.08 -3.32
N ALA A 48 5.88 -0.23 -4.30
CA ALA A 48 5.35 1.13 -4.36
C ALA A 48 3.81 1.16 -4.46
N ILE A 49 3.21 0.33 -5.31
CA ILE A 49 1.76 0.22 -5.41
C ILE A 49 1.16 -0.34 -4.10
N GLN A 50 1.80 -1.32 -3.47
CA GLN A 50 1.32 -1.91 -2.23
C GLN A 50 1.35 -0.89 -1.08
N LEU A 51 2.41 -0.09 -0.96
CA LEU A 51 2.50 1.01 0.02
C LEU A 51 1.37 2.02 -0.17
N GLU A 52 1.13 2.44 -1.41
CA GLU A 52 0.09 3.41 -1.74
C GLU A 52 -1.30 2.91 -1.37
N ILE A 53 -1.59 1.63 -1.65
CA ILE A 53 -2.86 0.99 -1.26
C ILE A 53 -3.02 0.95 0.27
N GLU A 54 -1.97 0.56 0.99
CA GLU A 54 -2.03 0.48 2.45
C GLU A 54 -2.21 1.87 3.10
N ASP A 55 -1.57 2.91 2.55
CA ASP A 55 -1.75 4.29 3.01
C ASP A 55 -3.17 4.81 2.70
N GLU A 56 -3.74 4.48 1.54
CA GLU A 56 -5.14 4.80 1.20
C GLU A 56 -6.12 4.11 2.16
N ASP A 57 -5.96 2.80 2.39
CA ASP A 57 -6.79 2.00 3.30
C ASP A 57 -6.69 2.56 4.74
N LEU A 58 -5.48 2.90 5.20
CA LEU A 58 -5.24 3.49 6.52
C LEU A 58 -5.91 4.86 6.67
N ASN A 59 -5.80 5.71 5.65
CA ASN A 59 -6.42 7.03 5.66
C ASN A 59 -7.95 6.93 5.64
N GLU A 60 -8.52 6.01 4.88
CA GLU A 60 -9.96 5.74 4.89
C GLU A 60 -10.42 5.27 6.28
N TRP A 61 -9.69 4.34 6.89
CA TRP A 61 -9.98 3.86 8.25
C TRP A 61 -9.92 5.00 9.26
N ARG A 62 -8.89 5.85 9.22
CA ARG A 62 -8.77 7.03 10.10
C ARG A 62 -9.95 7.98 9.96
N LYS A 63 -10.41 8.24 8.74
CA LYS A 63 -11.60 9.07 8.47
C LYS A 63 -12.86 8.45 9.10
N LYS A 64 -13.12 7.17 8.85
CA LYS A 64 -14.26 6.44 9.43
C LYS A 64 -14.22 6.45 10.96
N MET A 65 -13.06 6.23 11.56
CA MET A 65 -12.89 6.28 13.02
C MET A 65 -13.12 7.68 13.59
N ALA A 66 -12.66 8.73 12.91
CA ALA A 66 -12.93 10.10 13.31
C ALA A 66 -14.44 10.42 13.28
N GLU A 67 -15.17 9.97 12.26
CA GLU A 67 -16.62 10.11 12.17
C GLU A 67 -17.35 9.37 13.30
N ILE A 68 -16.97 8.12 13.58
CA ILE A 68 -17.55 7.35 14.69
C ILE A 68 -17.31 8.07 16.01
N ARG A 69 -16.08 8.52 16.29
CA ARG A 69 -15.75 9.26 17.52
C ARG A 69 -16.56 10.54 17.67
N LYS A 70 -16.79 11.28 16.58
CA LYS A 70 -17.65 12.48 16.59
C LYS A 70 -19.09 12.13 16.94
N LYS A 71 -19.64 11.07 16.33
CA LYS A 71 -21.00 10.59 16.60
C LYS A 71 -21.17 10.09 18.04
N THR A 72 -20.15 9.43 18.60
CA THR A 72 -20.17 8.97 20.01
C THR A 72 -20.08 10.13 21.01
N LYS A 73 -19.33 11.20 20.70
CA LYS A 73 -19.24 12.39 21.57
C LYS A 73 -20.46 13.30 21.50
N ALA A 74 -21.24 13.22 20.42
CA ALA A 74 -22.46 14.01 20.24
C ALA A 74 -23.72 13.34 20.85
N LYS A 75 -23.56 12.20 21.52
CA LYS A 75 -24.60 11.43 22.19
C LYS A 75 -24.35 11.42 23.69
#